data_AF-A0A7W7QMD2-F1
#
_entry.id   AF-A0A7W7QMD2-F1
#
_cell.length_a   1.000
_cell.length_b   1.000
_cell.length_c   1.000
_cell.angle_alpha   90.00
_cell.angle_beta   90.00
_cell.angle_gamma   90.00
#
_symmetry.space_group_name_H-M   'P 1'
#
loop_
_entity.id
_entity.type
_entity.pdbx_description
1 polymer ?
#
loop_
_entity_poly.entity_id
_entity_poly.type
_entity_poly.pdbx_seq_one_letter_code
_entity_poly.pdbx_strand_id
1 'polypeptide(L)'
;MSDLLTLSEGAVLTHLATRAELTGGALRAVDDLRLWARLADGDGLPLAGGGTVRTVVEAGEPYLTGPRGWLAAVRPEEVVALRLRGGGFELSTTTLTGFSAERAVRVTEEFAQRALEALRAFAEGLEPSPGVSIDVAVLGLLASDPETFADPLPPLAPLLNGASLEVRGGRVGIVGAPWETDSVADLSPSDVVRLALVRSALRTYGEGANLSRALTYLGRSETVLTRIADEVEREPLPARLVEALPRTDPAALLLAARTAEGEGRSFEAAGIVSEVLTLAPGLTPAERDAAEYAACRTNPKDPLPARAAHLFRQLLVYGDRPARRRLVDDLVALSVRVAEPALADLALFENDVVGEFLDARGEWLREDEVRLLESWRGTPLRLWEVLEAGDGRITLRDAAEEAGRPVTLADELLPSQALPGDLMLTRLLDDGTGPHVFGHPFKVDPARRQEMLALLADPVDPYAVAAFFRRAAR
;
A
#
# COMPACT_ATOMS: atom_id res chain seq x y z
N MET A 1 14.65 26.98 -26.34
CA MET A 1 15.86 26.96 -25.49
C MET A 1 16.30 28.37 -25.08
N SER A 2 16.51 29.29 -26.03
CA SER A 2 16.91 30.69 -25.74
C SER A 2 16.00 31.42 -24.75
N ASP A 3 14.68 31.24 -24.86
CA ASP A 3 13.72 31.91 -23.96
C ASP A 3 13.77 31.35 -22.53
N LEU A 4 14.01 30.04 -22.38
CA LEU A 4 14.12 29.41 -21.06
C LEU A 4 15.43 29.80 -20.35
N LEU A 5 16.52 29.95 -21.11
CA LEU A 5 17.79 30.45 -20.58
C LEU A 5 17.65 31.90 -20.12
N THR A 6 16.98 32.74 -20.93
CA THR A 6 16.70 34.13 -20.57
C THR A 6 15.84 34.22 -19.31
N LEU A 7 14.81 33.39 -19.20
CA LEU A 7 13.92 33.35 -18.05
C LEU A 7 14.61 32.87 -16.77
N SER A 8 15.62 32.00 -16.89
CA SER A 8 16.34 31.41 -15.75
C SER A 8 17.64 32.13 -15.42
N GLU A 9 17.94 33.24 -16.11
CA GLU A 9 19.19 34.00 -15.92
C GLU A 9 19.27 34.52 -14.48
N GLY A 10 20.40 34.28 -13.83
CA GLY A 10 20.66 34.67 -12.45
C GLY A 10 20.12 33.71 -11.40
N ALA A 11 19.22 32.78 -11.74
CA ALA A 11 18.64 31.84 -10.80
C ALA A 11 19.66 30.83 -10.26
N VAL A 12 19.50 30.44 -9.00
CA VAL A 12 20.35 29.50 -8.26
C VAL A 12 19.49 28.36 -7.72
N LEU A 13 19.82 27.13 -8.11
CA LEU A 13 19.28 25.93 -7.47
C LEU A 13 20.37 25.21 -6.69
N THR A 14 19.98 24.67 -5.54
CA THR A 14 20.90 24.05 -4.58
C THR A 14 20.63 22.57 -4.44
N HIS A 15 21.65 21.80 -4.08
CA HIS A 15 21.56 20.36 -3.88
C HIS A 15 22.55 19.89 -2.83
N LEU A 16 22.15 18.93 -2.01
CA LEU A 16 23.02 18.33 -0.99
C LEU A 16 23.82 17.20 -1.61
N ALA A 17 25.10 17.44 -1.91
CA ALA A 17 25.93 16.48 -2.61
C ALA A 17 26.27 15.26 -1.74
N THR A 18 25.94 14.06 -2.21
CA THR A 18 26.25 12.81 -1.52
C THR A 18 27.63 12.27 -1.89
N ARG A 19 28.19 11.39 -1.04
CA ARG A 19 29.46 10.70 -1.34
C ARG A 19 29.39 9.88 -2.64
N ALA A 20 28.25 9.25 -2.92
CA ALA A 20 28.07 8.43 -4.11
C ALA A 20 28.14 9.28 -5.39
N GLU A 21 27.44 10.41 -5.41
CA GLU A 21 27.45 11.38 -6.52
C GLU A 21 28.84 11.94 -6.79
N LEU A 22 29.56 12.34 -5.74
CA LEU A 22 30.93 12.85 -5.87
C LEU A 22 31.91 11.79 -6.39
N THR A 23 31.74 10.54 -5.97
CA THR A 23 32.56 9.42 -6.47
C THR A 23 32.25 9.11 -7.93
N GLY A 24 30.98 9.20 -8.33
CA GLY A 24 30.53 9.03 -9.71
C GLY A 24 30.81 10.24 -10.61
N GLY A 25 31.12 11.40 -10.03
CA GLY A 25 31.32 12.65 -10.77
C GLY A 25 30.03 13.24 -11.37
N ALA A 26 28.87 12.88 -10.81
CA ALA A 26 27.55 13.21 -11.33
C ALA A 26 26.62 13.62 -10.18
N LEU A 27 25.84 14.69 -10.36
CA LEU A 27 24.82 15.12 -9.39
C LEU A 27 23.46 14.61 -9.84
N ARG A 28 22.70 13.97 -8.95
CA ARG A 28 21.33 13.56 -9.25
C ARG A 28 20.46 14.80 -9.41
N ALA A 29 19.72 14.87 -10.50
CA ALA A 29 18.98 16.06 -10.90
C ALA A 29 17.50 15.75 -11.15
N VAL A 30 16.98 14.72 -10.48
CA VAL A 30 15.57 14.35 -10.57
C VAL A 30 14.68 15.36 -9.85
N ASP A 31 15.12 15.88 -8.71
CA ASP A 31 14.35 16.79 -7.87
C ASP A 31 14.94 18.21 -7.85
N ASP A 32 15.91 18.50 -6.97
CA ASP A 32 16.36 19.86 -6.68
C ASP A 32 16.94 20.60 -7.90
N LEU A 33 17.61 19.86 -8.78
CA LEU A 33 18.28 20.39 -9.98
C LEU A 33 17.49 20.08 -11.26
N ARG A 34 16.19 19.76 -11.15
CA ARG A 34 15.36 19.29 -12.28
C ARG A 34 15.30 20.27 -13.45
N LEU A 35 15.20 21.58 -13.16
CA LEU A 35 15.25 22.60 -14.22
C LEU A 35 16.62 22.62 -14.92
N TRP A 36 17.71 22.48 -14.17
CA TRP A 36 19.05 22.41 -14.74
C TRP A 36 19.26 21.17 -15.60
N ALA A 37 18.73 20.02 -15.20
CA ALA A 37 18.71 18.83 -16.04
C ALA A 37 17.96 19.06 -17.35
N ARG A 38 16.85 19.81 -17.33
CA ARG A 38 16.12 20.13 -18.57
C ARG A 38 16.90 21.08 -19.48
N LEU A 39 17.59 22.07 -18.93
CA LEU A 39 18.35 23.05 -19.72
C LEU A 39 19.68 22.50 -20.24
N ALA A 40 20.29 21.56 -19.53
CA ALA A 40 21.54 20.89 -19.92
C ALA A 40 21.32 19.63 -20.77
N ASP A 41 20.08 19.34 -21.15
CA ASP A 41 19.76 18.24 -22.06
C ASP A 41 20.29 18.54 -23.48
N GLY A 42 20.68 17.48 -24.21
CA GLY A 42 21.29 17.60 -25.54
C GLY A 42 22.71 18.16 -25.52
N ASP A 43 22.90 19.38 -26.03
CA ASP A 43 24.22 20.00 -26.24
C ASP A 43 24.94 20.41 -24.95
N GLY A 44 24.22 20.41 -23.82
CA GLY A 44 24.74 20.82 -22.52
C GLY A 44 24.94 22.33 -22.40
N LEU A 45 25.38 22.76 -21.23
CA LEU A 45 25.66 24.16 -20.92
C LEU A 45 27.13 24.36 -20.52
N PRO A 46 27.78 25.46 -20.92
CA PRO A 46 29.13 25.78 -20.49
C PRO A 46 29.25 25.83 -18.96
N LEU A 47 30.37 25.39 -18.41
CA LEU A 47 30.73 25.61 -17.01
C LEU A 47 31.75 26.75 -16.93
N ALA A 48 31.59 27.67 -15.98
CA ALA A 48 32.51 28.81 -15.81
C ALA A 48 33.98 28.37 -15.57
N GLY A 49 34.20 27.21 -14.94
CA GLY A 49 35.52 26.58 -14.78
C GLY A 49 36.09 25.92 -16.04
N GLY A 50 35.40 26.02 -17.17
CA GLY A 50 35.73 25.37 -18.43
C GLY A 50 34.99 24.03 -18.62
N GLY A 51 34.75 23.66 -19.88
CA GLY A 51 34.02 22.45 -20.25
C GLY A 51 32.49 22.64 -20.27
N THR A 52 31.76 21.52 -20.30
CA THR A 52 30.31 21.49 -20.50
C THR A 52 29.67 20.57 -19.47
N VAL A 53 28.58 21.01 -18.85
CA VAL A 53 27.68 20.18 -18.04
C VAL A 53 26.56 19.66 -18.93
N ARG A 54 26.26 18.36 -18.84
CA ARG A 54 25.24 17.67 -19.63
C ARG A 54 24.34 16.84 -18.75
N THR A 55 23.10 16.68 -19.20
CA THR A 55 22.19 15.71 -18.60
C THR A 55 22.42 14.32 -19.20
N VAL A 56 22.57 13.33 -18.33
CA VAL A 56 22.61 11.91 -18.67
C VAL A 56 21.48 11.22 -17.92
N VAL A 57 20.77 10.32 -18.59
CA VAL A 57 19.69 9.54 -17.96
C VAL A 57 20.21 8.15 -17.62
N GLU A 58 20.23 7.81 -16.33
CA GLU A 58 20.62 6.49 -15.84
C GLU A 58 19.45 5.88 -15.08
N ALA A 59 19.08 4.64 -15.43
CA ALA A 59 17.92 3.95 -14.87
C ALA A 59 16.61 4.78 -14.89
N GLY A 60 16.45 5.65 -15.89
CA GLY A 60 15.28 6.52 -16.04
C GLY A 60 15.36 7.84 -15.25
N GLU A 61 16.45 8.09 -14.52
CA GLU A 61 16.63 9.32 -13.73
C GLU A 61 17.69 10.24 -14.34
N PRO A 62 17.48 11.55 -14.35
CA PRO A 62 18.45 12.52 -14.86
C PRO A 62 19.58 12.80 -13.86
N TYR A 63 20.81 12.84 -14.38
CA TYR A 63 22.03 13.23 -13.68
C TYR A 63 22.72 14.35 -14.45
N LEU A 64 23.24 15.35 -13.74
CA LEU A 64 24.14 16.34 -14.30
C LEU A 64 25.57 15.82 -14.22
N THR A 65 26.21 15.70 -15.37
CA THR A 65 27.60 15.26 -15.53
C THR A 65 28.42 16.40 -16.13
N GLY A 66 29.68 16.55 -15.71
CA GLY A 66 30.55 17.63 -16.15
C GLY A 66 31.94 17.15 -16.54
N PRO A 67 32.87 18.07 -16.86
CA PRO A 67 34.24 17.72 -17.18
C PRO A 67 34.93 17.05 -16.00
N ARG A 68 35.99 16.28 -16.27
CA ARG A 68 36.74 15.55 -15.23
C ARG A 68 37.19 16.52 -14.13
N GLY A 69 36.79 16.22 -12.89
CA GLY A 69 37.17 17.00 -11.71
C GLY A 69 36.29 18.23 -11.44
N TRP A 70 35.19 18.45 -12.16
CA TRP A 70 34.31 19.61 -11.94
C TRP A 70 33.70 19.69 -10.53
N LEU A 71 33.59 18.56 -9.82
CA LEU A 71 33.15 18.46 -8.42
C LEU A 71 34.30 18.26 -7.43
N ALA A 72 35.56 18.35 -7.85
CA ALA A 72 36.71 18.00 -7.00
C ALA A 72 36.87 18.89 -5.75
N ALA A 73 36.30 20.10 -5.77
CA ALA A 73 36.32 21.03 -4.65
C ALA A 73 35.15 20.82 -3.67
N VAL A 74 34.13 20.03 -4.04
CA VAL A 74 32.94 19.77 -3.24
C VAL A 74 33.19 18.58 -2.31
N ARG A 75 32.80 18.71 -1.05
CA ARG A 75 32.86 17.62 -0.06
C ARG A 75 31.48 16.97 0.12
N PRO A 76 31.43 15.68 0.55
CA PRO A 76 30.16 15.06 0.90
C PRO A 76 29.41 15.90 1.94
N GLU A 77 28.09 15.99 1.78
CA GLU A 77 27.16 16.73 2.65
C GLU A 77 27.30 18.26 2.56
N GLU A 78 28.11 18.78 1.63
CA GLU A 78 28.07 20.21 1.30
C GLU A 78 26.90 20.52 0.36
N VAL A 79 26.35 21.71 0.53
CA VAL A 79 25.30 22.22 -0.37
C VAL A 79 25.97 22.88 -1.56
N VAL A 80 25.80 22.27 -2.72
CA VAL A 80 26.24 22.81 -4.00
C VAL A 80 25.17 23.79 -4.48
N ALA A 81 25.59 24.95 -4.98
CA ALA A 81 24.75 25.95 -5.62
C ALA A 81 25.19 26.10 -7.09
N LEU A 82 24.26 25.83 -8.00
CA LEU A 82 24.42 26.03 -9.44
C LEU A 82 23.63 27.27 -9.84
N ARG A 83 24.35 28.33 -10.24
CA ARG A 83 23.78 29.56 -10.77
C ARG A 83 23.86 29.56 -12.29
N LEU A 84 22.79 29.91 -12.99
CA LEU A 84 22.84 30.19 -14.42
C LEU A 84 23.25 31.64 -14.64
N ARG A 85 24.32 31.89 -15.39
CA ARG A 85 24.78 33.23 -15.76
C ARG A 85 25.38 33.25 -17.16
N GLY A 86 24.96 34.20 -17.99
CA GLY A 86 25.47 34.35 -19.36
C GLY A 86 25.31 33.09 -20.21
N GLY A 87 24.26 32.29 -19.95
CA GLY A 87 24.02 31.01 -20.62
C GLY A 87 24.93 29.85 -20.19
N GLY A 88 25.70 29.98 -19.10
CA GLY A 88 26.51 28.90 -18.51
C GLY A 88 26.27 28.73 -17.01
N PHE A 89 26.73 27.62 -16.45
CA PHE A 89 26.67 27.37 -15.02
C PHE A 89 27.90 27.89 -14.27
N GLU A 90 27.64 28.55 -13.15
CA GLU A 90 28.62 28.84 -12.10
C GLU A 90 28.36 27.87 -10.93
N LEU A 91 29.35 27.03 -10.60
CA LEU A 91 29.29 26.11 -9.46
C LEU A 91 29.97 26.74 -8.24
N SER A 92 29.29 26.68 -7.10
CA SER A 92 29.83 27.09 -5.81
C SER A 92 29.31 26.18 -4.70
N THR A 93 29.94 26.26 -3.53
CA THR A 93 29.45 25.65 -2.28
C THR A 93 28.92 26.74 -1.36
N THR A 94 27.81 26.49 -0.67
CA THR A 94 27.19 27.48 0.22
C THR A 94 26.73 26.84 1.53
N THR A 95 26.51 27.68 2.55
CA THR A 95 25.83 27.30 3.80
C THR A 95 24.43 27.87 3.78
N LEU A 96 23.43 27.06 4.18
CA LEU A 96 22.01 27.45 4.18
C LEU A 96 21.64 28.30 5.41
N THR A 97 22.45 29.30 5.73
CA THR A 97 22.23 30.22 6.83
C THR A 97 21.85 31.60 6.28
N GLY A 98 20.75 32.18 6.77
CA GLY A 98 20.36 33.55 6.41
C GLY A 98 19.54 33.70 5.12
N PHE A 99 18.98 32.61 4.58
CA PHE A 99 17.99 32.72 3.51
C PHE A 99 16.67 33.32 4.05
N SER A 100 15.91 33.98 3.17
CA SER A 100 14.63 34.58 3.55
C SER A 100 13.58 33.49 3.81
N ALA A 101 13.15 33.35 5.07
CA ALA A 101 12.05 32.45 5.44
C ALA A 101 10.76 32.79 4.70
N GLU A 102 10.45 34.07 4.51
CA GLU A 102 9.28 34.51 3.74
C GLU A 102 9.35 34.07 2.28
N ARG A 103 10.54 34.12 1.65
CA ARG A 103 10.74 33.64 0.28
C ARG A 103 10.56 32.13 0.19
N ALA A 104 11.10 31.38 1.16
CA ALA A 104 10.92 29.94 1.25
C ALA A 104 9.43 29.57 1.40
N VAL A 105 8.69 30.27 2.26
CA VAL A 105 7.24 30.09 2.42
C VAL A 105 6.49 30.35 1.12
N ARG A 106 6.77 31.47 0.43
CA ARG A 106 6.14 31.77 -0.87
C ARG A 106 6.39 30.69 -1.92
N VAL A 107 7.61 30.17 -2.00
CA VAL A 107 7.93 29.04 -2.89
C VAL A 107 7.07 27.83 -2.54
N THR A 108 7.02 27.43 -1.26
CA THR A 108 6.22 26.27 -0.84
C THR A 108 4.72 26.46 -1.08
N GLU A 109 4.18 27.67 -0.89
CA GLU A 109 2.77 27.99 -1.15
C GLU A 109 2.41 27.87 -2.63
N GLU A 110 3.26 28.39 -3.53
CA GLU A 110 3.05 28.26 -4.97
C GLU A 110 3.10 26.78 -5.43
N PHE A 111 4.06 26.01 -4.91
CA PHE A 111 4.13 24.57 -5.19
C PHE A 111 2.90 23.83 -4.67
N ALA A 112 2.39 24.17 -3.48
CA ALA A 112 1.18 23.58 -2.94
C ALA A 112 -0.06 23.90 -3.79
N GLN A 113 -0.19 25.14 -4.26
CA GLN A 113 -1.26 25.54 -5.17
C GLN A 113 -1.19 24.77 -6.48
N ARG A 114 -0.02 24.72 -7.13
CA ARG A 114 0.18 23.99 -8.39
C ARG A 114 0.00 22.48 -8.25
N ALA A 115 0.39 21.90 -7.13
CA ALA A 115 0.16 20.49 -6.84
C ALA A 115 -1.35 20.19 -6.77
N LEU A 116 -2.15 21.06 -6.16
CA LEU A 116 -3.61 20.91 -6.12
C LEU A 116 -4.25 21.09 -7.50
N GLU A 117 -3.74 22.03 -8.31
CA GLU A 117 -4.18 22.22 -9.70
C GLU A 117 -3.85 20.99 -10.57
N ALA A 118 -2.64 20.45 -10.45
CA ALA A 118 -2.22 19.25 -11.16
C ALA A 118 -3.06 18.02 -10.75
N LEU A 119 -3.39 17.87 -9.47
CA LEU A 119 -4.30 16.82 -9.00
C LEU A 119 -5.69 16.93 -9.66
N ARG A 120 -6.23 18.14 -9.80
CA ARG A 120 -7.52 18.35 -10.49
C ARG A 120 -7.43 18.04 -11.98
N ALA A 121 -6.38 18.51 -12.64
CA ALA A 121 -6.14 18.22 -14.05
C ALA A 121 -5.97 16.70 -14.30
N PHE A 122 -5.26 16.00 -13.42
CA PHE A 122 -5.15 14.55 -13.44
C PHE A 122 -6.50 13.86 -13.27
N ALA A 123 -7.29 14.28 -12.28
CA ALA A 123 -8.61 13.72 -12.04
C ALA A 123 -9.55 13.91 -13.25
N GLU A 124 -9.39 15.00 -14.00
CA GLU A 124 -10.12 15.28 -15.25
C GLU A 124 -9.52 14.59 -16.49
N GLY A 125 -8.41 13.85 -16.34
CA GLY A 125 -7.73 13.17 -17.44
C GLY A 125 -6.93 14.10 -18.37
N LEU A 126 -6.69 15.34 -17.95
CA LEU A 126 -5.91 16.33 -18.69
C LEU A 126 -4.40 16.15 -18.50
N GLU A 127 -4.00 15.59 -17.37
CA GLU A 127 -2.61 15.27 -17.04
C GLU A 127 -2.47 13.79 -16.70
N PRO A 128 -1.35 13.12 -17.06
CA PRO A 128 -1.16 11.70 -16.78
C PRO A 128 -0.73 11.40 -15.33
N SER A 129 -0.48 12.42 -14.51
CA SER A 129 0.07 12.27 -13.16
C SER A 129 -0.51 13.31 -12.19
N PRO A 130 -0.78 12.96 -10.91
CA PRO A 130 -1.45 13.83 -9.94
C PRO A 130 -0.59 14.97 -9.38
N GLY A 131 0.68 15.06 -9.76
CA GLY A 131 1.61 16.10 -9.31
C GLY A 131 2.08 17.01 -10.43
N VAL A 132 2.53 18.22 -10.11
CA VAL A 132 3.15 19.16 -11.06
C VAL A 132 4.64 18.83 -11.25
N SER A 133 5.18 19.01 -12.45
CA SER A 133 6.63 18.86 -12.69
C SER A 133 7.42 20.00 -12.01
N ILE A 134 8.50 19.68 -11.29
CA ILE A 134 9.28 20.67 -10.52
C ILE A 134 9.79 21.81 -11.42
N ASP A 135 10.38 21.48 -12.57
CA ASP A 135 10.88 22.46 -13.52
C ASP A 135 9.78 23.39 -14.06
N VAL A 136 8.56 22.86 -14.29
CA VAL A 136 7.41 23.67 -14.72
C VAL A 136 6.98 24.64 -13.61
N ALA A 137 6.98 24.20 -12.35
CA ALA A 137 6.67 25.07 -11.22
C ALA A 137 7.75 26.15 -11.00
N VAL A 138 9.04 25.79 -11.07
CA VAL A 138 10.15 26.75 -10.97
C VAL A 138 10.11 27.78 -12.09
N LEU A 139 9.88 27.37 -13.35
CA LEU A 139 9.73 28.30 -14.47
C LEU A 139 8.53 29.25 -14.29
N GLY A 140 7.43 28.74 -13.74
CA GLY A 140 6.27 29.57 -13.39
C GLY A 140 6.61 30.65 -12.36
N LEU A 141 7.32 30.27 -11.29
CA LEU A 141 7.82 31.19 -10.28
C LEU A 141 8.74 32.25 -10.87
N LEU A 142 9.72 31.85 -11.69
CA LEU A 142 10.65 32.78 -12.35
C LEU A 142 9.95 33.73 -13.32
N ALA A 143 8.88 33.29 -13.99
CA ALA A 143 8.09 34.15 -14.87
C ALA A 143 7.28 35.20 -14.11
N SER A 144 6.85 34.90 -12.88
CA SER A 144 6.11 35.84 -12.03
C SER A 144 7.02 36.74 -11.18
N ASP A 145 8.11 36.19 -10.65
CA ASP A 145 9.11 36.88 -9.84
C ASP A 145 10.51 36.32 -10.13
N PRO A 146 11.27 36.95 -11.04
CA PRO A 146 12.62 36.53 -11.43
C PRO A 146 13.61 36.46 -10.25
N GLU A 147 13.38 37.23 -9.17
CA GLU A 147 14.26 37.28 -8.01
C GLU A 147 14.03 36.11 -7.02
N THR A 148 13.01 35.27 -7.26
CA THR A 148 12.64 34.13 -6.40
C THR A 148 13.83 33.21 -6.12
N PHE A 149 14.70 33.00 -7.10
CA PHE A 149 15.87 32.13 -6.97
C PHE A 149 17.19 32.89 -7.15
N ALA A 150 17.20 34.22 -7.03
CA ALA A 150 18.42 35.01 -7.22
C ALA A 150 19.49 34.75 -6.13
N ASP A 151 19.07 34.31 -4.95
CA ASP A 151 19.94 33.83 -3.88
C ASP A 151 19.66 32.36 -3.56
N PRO A 152 20.66 31.60 -3.06
CA PRO A 152 20.47 30.21 -2.68
C PRO A 152 19.36 30.03 -1.64
N LEU A 153 18.36 29.20 -1.98
CA LEU A 153 17.40 28.62 -1.04
C LEU A 153 17.86 27.22 -0.62
N PRO A 154 17.30 26.61 0.44
CA PRO A 154 17.46 25.18 0.69
C PRO A 154 17.07 24.33 -0.53
N PRO A 155 17.67 23.13 -0.70
CA PRO A 155 17.27 22.22 -1.76
C PRO A 155 15.76 22.00 -1.77
N LEU A 156 15.16 21.99 -2.95
CA LEU A 156 13.70 22.03 -3.12
C LEU A 156 13.02 20.81 -2.48
N ALA A 157 13.56 19.60 -2.63
CA ALA A 157 12.91 18.40 -2.10
C ALA A 157 12.75 18.44 -0.57
N PRO A 158 13.81 18.68 0.24
CA PRO A 158 13.67 18.90 1.67
C PRO A 158 12.74 20.06 2.03
N LEU A 159 12.81 21.18 1.30
CA LEU A 159 11.97 22.35 1.54
C LEU A 159 10.48 22.03 1.34
N LEU A 160 10.13 21.34 0.26
CA LEU A 160 8.76 20.96 -0.09
C LEU A 160 8.21 19.87 0.85
N ASN A 161 9.02 18.87 1.18
CA ASN A 161 8.65 17.85 2.16
C ASN A 161 8.36 18.45 3.53
N GLY A 162 9.17 19.44 3.95
CA GLY A 162 8.95 20.18 5.20
C GLY A 162 7.68 21.05 5.21
N ALA A 163 7.07 21.29 4.05
CA ALA A 163 5.80 22.00 3.88
C ALA A 163 4.62 21.03 3.60
N SER A 164 4.74 19.77 4.01
CA SER A 164 3.70 18.74 3.87
C SER A 164 3.27 18.51 2.40
N LEU A 165 4.24 18.53 1.47
CA LEU A 165 4.10 18.10 0.08
C LEU A 165 4.89 16.80 -0.16
N GLU A 166 4.49 16.04 -1.18
CA GLU A 166 5.17 14.80 -1.58
C GLU A 166 5.96 15.04 -2.87
N VAL A 167 7.26 14.73 -2.83
CA VAL A 167 8.13 14.77 -4.02
C VAL A 167 8.37 13.34 -4.52
N ARG A 168 7.99 13.06 -5.77
CA ARG A 168 8.14 11.74 -6.39
C ARG A 168 8.51 11.86 -7.87
N GLY A 169 9.70 11.37 -8.23
CA GLY A 169 10.16 11.31 -9.62
C GLY A 169 10.21 12.67 -10.32
N GLY A 170 10.67 13.72 -9.64
CA GLY A 170 10.74 15.07 -10.18
C GLY A 170 9.39 15.79 -10.31
N ARG A 171 8.34 15.26 -9.66
CA ARG A 171 7.02 15.87 -9.54
C ARG A 171 6.66 16.13 -8.09
N VAL A 172 5.80 17.12 -7.87
CA VAL A 172 5.32 17.53 -6.55
C VAL A 172 3.81 17.37 -6.50
N GLY A 173 3.34 16.61 -5.53
CA GLY A 173 1.92 16.41 -5.23
C GLY A 173 1.61 16.84 -3.80
N ILE A 174 0.32 16.96 -3.49
CA ILE A 174 -0.11 17.06 -2.09
C ILE A 174 0.14 15.72 -1.38
N VAL A 175 0.30 15.75 -0.05
CA VAL A 175 0.34 14.50 0.73
C VAL A 175 -0.93 13.68 0.49
N GLY A 176 -0.78 12.38 0.21
CA GLY A 176 -1.90 11.50 -0.09
C GLY A 176 -2.36 11.49 -1.56
N ALA A 177 -1.62 12.15 -2.46
CA ALA A 177 -1.86 12.07 -3.90
C ALA A 177 -1.82 10.61 -4.40
N PRO A 178 -2.70 10.21 -5.34
CA PRO A 178 -2.78 8.84 -5.83
C PRO A 178 -1.69 8.56 -6.89
N TRP A 179 -0.44 8.44 -6.45
CA TRP A 179 0.70 8.18 -7.35
C TRP A 179 0.59 6.85 -8.11
N GLU A 180 -0.10 5.87 -7.54
CA GLU A 180 -0.52 4.65 -8.23
C GLU A 180 -1.84 4.93 -8.94
N THR A 181 -1.78 5.34 -10.20
CA THR A 181 -2.94 5.85 -10.95
C THR A 181 -4.04 4.81 -11.10
N ASP A 182 -3.69 3.54 -11.23
CA ASP A 182 -4.64 2.43 -11.33
C ASP A 182 -5.48 2.27 -10.06
N SER A 183 -4.96 2.71 -8.91
CA SER A 183 -5.66 2.67 -7.62
C SER A 183 -6.84 3.65 -7.53
N VAL A 184 -7.06 4.49 -8.54
CA VAL A 184 -8.18 5.44 -8.57
C VAL A 184 -8.92 5.45 -9.91
N ALA A 185 -8.61 4.50 -10.81
CA ALA A 185 -9.18 4.45 -12.15
C ALA A 185 -10.71 4.22 -12.17
N ASP A 186 -11.25 3.63 -11.10
CA ASP A 186 -12.68 3.39 -10.90
C ASP A 186 -13.45 4.59 -10.31
N LEU A 187 -12.76 5.67 -9.95
CA LEU A 187 -13.35 6.82 -9.26
C LEU A 187 -13.76 7.95 -10.20
N SER A 188 -14.80 8.70 -9.82
CA SER A 188 -15.13 9.95 -10.51
C SER A 188 -14.03 11.00 -10.30
N PRO A 189 -13.85 11.98 -11.22
CA PRO A 189 -12.88 13.06 -11.03
C PRO A 189 -13.02 13.77 -9.66
N SER A 190 -14.27 13.99 -9.23
CA SER A 190 -14.54 14.63 -7.94
C SER A 190 -14.14 13.75 -6.75
N ASP A 191 -14.23 12.43 -6.87
CA ASP A 191 -13.85 11.48 -5.82
C ASP A 191 -12.34 11.29 -5.73
N VAL A 192 -11.62 11.33 -6.86
CA VAL A 192 -10.14 11.36 -6.86
C VAL A 192 -9.62 12.53 -6.03
N VAL A 193 -10.17 13.73 -6.26
CA VAL A 193 -9.78 14.93 -5.51
C VAL A 193 -10.17 14.82 -4.03
N ARG A 194 -11.39 14.35 -3.71
CA ARG A 194 -11.83 14.16 -2.32
C ARG A 194 -10.94 13.16 -1.58
N LEU A 195 -10.66 12.01 -2.19
CA LEU A 195 -9.82 10.96 -1.62
C LEU A 195 -8.45 11.52 -1.24
N ALA A 196 -7.78 12.21 -2.18
CA ALA A 196 -6.47 12.79 -1.94
C ALA A 196 -6.49 13.86 -0.82
N LEU A 197 -7.52 14.74 -0.80
CA LEU A 197 -7.66 15.76 0.23
C LEU A 197 -7.95 15.18 1.63
N VAL A 198 -8.72 14.09 1.71
CA VAL A 198 -8.97 13.40 2.99
C VAL A 198 -7.69 12.71 3.47
N ARG A 199 -6.98 11.97 2.61
CA ARG A 199 -5.68 11.37 2.94
C ARG A 199 -4.70 12.43 3.43
N SER A 200 -4.62 13.56 2.73
CA SER A 200 -3.79 14.70 3.13
C SER A 200 -4.10 15.15 4.55
N ALA A 201 -5.38 15.40 4.85
CA ALA A 201 -5.80 15.88 6.17
C ALA A 201 -5.55 14.87 7.30
N LEU A 202 -5.71 13.56 7.04
CA LEU A 202 -5.46 12.51 8.04
C LEU A 202 -3.95 12.36 8.31
N ARG A 203 -3.12 12.39 7.27
CA ARG A 203 -1.65 12.20 7.38
C ARG A 203 -0.92 13.42 7.96
N THR A 204 -1.42 14.62 7.70
CA THR A 204 -0.83 15.90 8.18
C THR A 204 -1.49 16.39 9.48
N TYR A 205 -2.24 15.53 10.16
CA TYR A 205 -2.92 15.91 11.40
C TYR A 205 -1.92 16.35 12.49
N GLY A 206 -2.16 17.54 13.04
CA GLY A 206 -1.27 18.21 13.99
C GLY A 206 -0.40 19.30 13.36
N GLU A 207 -0.34 19.38 12.03
CA GLU A 207 0.41 20.39 11.26
C GLU A 207 -0.52 21.46 10.64
N GLY A 208 -1.66 21.73 11.31
CA GLY A 208 -2.66 22.71 10.84
C GLY A 208 -3.74 22.15 9.90
N ALA A 209 -3.81 20.83 9.71
CA ALA A 209 -4.83 20.17 8.89
C ALA A 209 -6.27 20.44 9.35
N ASN A 210 -7.18 20.67 8.40
CA ASN A 210 -8.60 20.93 8.67
C ASN A 210 -9.44 19.64 8.61
N LEU A 211 -9.54 18.96 9.75
CA LEU A 211 -10.33 17.72 9.90
C LEU A 211 -11.81 17.91 9.54
N SER A 212 -12.43 19.05 9.90
CA SER A 212 -13.84 19.32 9.59
C SER A 212 -14.12 19.33 8.08
N ARG A 213 -13.19 19.86 7.28
CA ARG A 213 -13.28 19.85 5.83
C ARG A 213 -13.14 18.43 5.26
N ALA A 214 -12.23 17.63 5.82
CA ALA A 214 -12.07 16.22 5.43
C ALA A 214 -13.35 15.41 5.69
N LEU A 215 -13.95 15.56 6.88
CA LEU A 215 -15.22 14.91 7.22
C LEU A 215 -16.36 15.36 6.29
N THR A 216 -16.39 16.64 5.91
CA THR A 216 -17.34 17.14 4.90
C THR A 216 -17.17 16.45 3.54
N TYR A 217 -15.93 16.13 3.13
CA TYR A 217 -15.68 15.39 1.90
C TYR A 217 -16.10 13.92 2.00
N LEU A 218 -15.83 13.28 3.14
CA LEU A 218 -16.27 11.92 3.42
C LEU A 218 -17.80 11.79 3.36
N GLY A 219 -18.52 12.71 4.00
CA GLY A 219 -19.99 12.71 3.99
C GLY A 219 -20.63 12.97 2.62
N ARG A 220 -19.84 13.34 1.60
CA ARG A 220 -20.33 13.60 0.22
C ARG A 220 -20.13 12.42 -0.73
N SER A 221 -19.40 11.38 -0.33
CA SER A 221 -19.11 10.24 -1.19
C SER A 221 -18.86 8.98 -0.38
N GLU A 222 -19.84 8.08 -0.39
CA GLU A 222 -19.74 6.80 0.30
C GLU A 222 -18.62 5.92 -0.26
N THR A 223 -18.34 6.02 -1.57
CA THR A 223 -17.19 5.35 -2.20
C THR A 223 -15.87 5.81 -1.59
N VAL A 224 -15.67 7.13 -1.44
CA VAL A 224 -14.46 7.68 -0.80
C VAL A 224 -14.41 7.29 0.68
N LEU A 225 -15.53 7.36 1.39
CA LEU A 225 -15.60 6.94 2.79
C LEU A 225 -15.23 5.48 2.97
N THR A 226 -15.76 4.58 2.14
CA THR A 226 -15.43 3.15 2.20
C THR A 226 -13.93 2.92 1.96
N ARG A 227 -13.33 3.61 0.98
CA ARG A 227 -11.90 3.45 0.66
C ARG A 227 -11.00 3.98 1.77
N ILE A 228 -11.33 5.14 2.36
CA ILE A 228 -10.61 5.68 3.52
C ILE A 228 -10.81 4.79 4.75
N ALA A 229 -12.02 4.25 4.98
CA ALA A 229 -12.30 3.31 6.05
C ALA A 229 -11.44 2.04 5.92
N ASP A 230 -11.30 1.48 4.71
CA ASP A 230 -10.45 0.32 4.46
C ASP A 230 -8.96 0.64 4.65
N GLU A 231 -8.51 1.84 4.24
CA GLU A 231 -7.16 2.34 4.52
C GLU A 231 -6.90 2.48 6.02
N VAL A 232 -7.85 3.05 6.77
CA VAL A 232 -7.76 3.23 8.22
C VAL A 232 -7.78 1.90 8.97
N GLU A 233 -8.53 0.91 8.50
CA GLU A 233 -8.47 -0.41 9.11
C GLU A 233 -7.10 -1.08 8.87
N ARG A 234 -6.52 -0.90 7.68
CA ARG A 234 -5.17 -1.40 7.38
C ARG A 234 -4.08 -0.68 8.15
N GLU A 235 -4.20 0.63 8.29
CA GLU A 235 -3.28 1.51 9.00
C GLU A 235 -4.07 2.35 10.02
N PRO A 236 -4.29 1.79 11.24
CA PRO A 236 -5.05 2.45 12.29
C PRO A 236 -4.59 3.89 12.56
N LEU A 237 -5.55 4.80 12.75
CA LEU A 237 -5.27 6.18 13.06
C LEU A 237 -4.58 6.31 14.42
N PRO A 238 -3.63 7.25 14.60
CA PRO A 238 -3.00 7.47 15.90
C PRO A 238 -4.03 7.93 16.95
N ALA A 239 -3.88 7.48 18.20
CA ALA A 239 -4.84 7.74 19.29
C ALA A 239 -5.26 9.22 19.41
N ARG A 240 -4.31 10.15 19.31
CA ARG A 240 -4.58 11.61 19.34
C ARG A 240 -5.57 12.08 18.27
N LEU A 241 -5.56 11.46 17.09
CA LEU A 241 -6.48 11.78 16.00
C LEU A 241 -7.84 11.15 16.25
N VAL A 242 -7.88 9.90 16.73
CA VAL A 242 -9.13 9.23 17.12
C VAL A 242 -9.87 10.03 18.21
N GLU A 243 -9.14 10.52 19.21
CA GLU A 243 -9.68 11.37 20.27
C GLU A 243 -10.24 12.70 19.76
N ALA A 244 -9.67 13.23 18.67
CA ALA A 244 -10.10 14.49 18.06
C ALA A 244 -11.27 14.33 17.07
N LEU A 245 -11.62 13.10 16.68
CA LEU A 245 -12.75 12.84 15.79
C LEU A 245 -14.08 13.18 16.49
N PRO A 246 -14.97 13.97 15.86
CA PRO A 246 -16.25 14.32 16.47
C PRO A 246 -17.16 13.09 16.57
N ARG A 247 -17.62 12.79 17.78
CA ARG A 247 -18.55 11.68 18.08
C ARG A 247 -19.97 11.88 17.52
N THR A 248 -20.26 13.06 16.98
CA THR A 248 -21.57 13.39 16.38
C THR A 248 -21.60 13.23 14.86
N ASP A 249 -20.46 12.88 14.23
CA ASP A 249 -20.35 12.72 12.78
C ASP A 249 -20.23 11.22 12.44
N PRO A 250 -21.12 10.67 11.59
CA PRO A 250 -21.12 9.24 11.28
C PRO A 250 -19.87 8.79 10.53
N ALA A 251 -19.28 9.63 9.67
CA ALA A 251 -18.04 9.29 8.98
C ALA A 251 -16.88 9.24 9.97
N ALA A 252 -16.80 10.20 10.90
CA ALA A 252 -15.79 10.22 11.95
C ALA A 252 -15.88 8.99 12.87
N LEU A 253 -17.09 8.62 13.30
CA LEU A 253 -17.31 7.40 14.08
C LEU A 253 -16.95 6.13 13.30
N LEU A 254 -17.25 6.06 12.00
CA LEU A 254 -16.85 4.93 11.17
C LEU A 254 -15.32 4.78 11.10
N LEU A 255 -14.57 5.88 10.96
CA LEU A 255 -13.10 5.81 10.99
C LEU A 255 -12.57 5.35 12.36
N ALA A 256 -13.20 5.78 13.46
CA ALA A 256 -12.86 5.30 14.80
C ALA A 256 -13.15 3.80 14.96
N ALA A 257 -14.29 3.32 14.46
CA ALA A 257 -14.62 1.89 14.45
C ALA A 257 -13.61 1.07 13.64
N ARG A 258 -13.21 1.57 12.47
CA ARG A 258 -12.23 0.90 11.58
C ARG A 258 -10.84 0.88 12.19
N THR A 259 -10.46 1.93 12.91
CA THR A 259 -9.23 1.94 13.71
C THR A 259 -9.27 0.83 14.76
N ALA A 260 -10.38 0.73 15.53
CA ALA A 260 -10.53 -0.30 16.55
C ALA A 260 -10.50 -1.72 15.96
N GLU A 261 -11.16 -1.96 14.82
CA GLU A 261 -11.13 -3.25 14.13
C GLU A 261 -9.73 -3.61 13.59
N GLY A 262 -9.02 -2.64 13.03
CA GLY A 262 -7.64 -2.81 12.57
C GLY A 262 -6.70 -3.23 13.70
N GLU A 263 -6.92 -2.70 14.90
CA GLU A 263 -6.20 -3.06 16.13
C GLU A 263 -6.69 -4.35 16.81
N GLY A 264 -7.67 -5.05 16.22
CA GLY A 264 -8.22 -6.30 16.77
C GLY A 264 -9.24 -6.11 17.90
N ARG A 265 -9.69 -4.87 18.16
CA ARG A 265 -10.68 -4.54 19.20
C ARG A 265 -12.11 -4.63 18.66
N SER A 266 -12.50 -5.78 18.10
CA SER A 266 -13.78 -5.95 17.36
C SER A 266 -15.03 -5.66 18.19
N PHE A 267 -15.01 -5.91 19.50
CA PHE A 267 -16.14 -5.57 20.38
C PHE A 267 -16.39 -4.08 20.48
N GLU A 268 -15.32 -3.30 20.63
CA GLU A 268 -15.41 -1.84 20.64
C GLU A 268 -15.83 -1.33 19.27
N ALA A 269 -15.24 -1.87 18.19
CA ALA A 269 -15.62 -1.53 16.83
C ALA A 269 -17.12 -1.77 16.60
N ALA A 270 -17.68 -2.91 17.04
CA ALA A 270 -19.11 -3.22 16.93
C ALA A 270 -20.00 -2.25 17.74
N GLY A 271 -19.55 -1.83 18.92
CA GLY A 271 -20.22 -0.79 19.71
C GLY A 271 -20.28 0.54 18.96
N ILE A 272 -19.15 0.99 18.43
CA ILE A 272 -19.07 2.24 17.65
C ILE A 272 -19.90 2.15 16.36
N VAL A 273 -19.88 1.02 15.64
CA VAL A 273 -20.72 0.80 14.45
C VAL A 273 -22.20 0.91 14.79
N SER A 274 -22.63 0.45 15.96
CA SER A 274 -24.01 0.62 16.42
C SER A 274 -24.37 2.10 16.64
N GLU A 275 -23.43 2.91 17.14
CA GLU A 275 -23.59 4.36 17.23
C GLU A 275 -23.66 5.03 15.84
N VAL A 276 -22.81 4.61 14.90
CA VAL A 276 -22.84 5.08 13.50
C VAL A 276 -24.23 4.86 12.91
N LEU A 277 -24.78 3.64 13.02
CA LEU A 277 -26.08 3.28 12.47
C LEU A 277 -27.25 3.99 13.17
N THR A 278 -27.06 4.44 14.42
CA THR A 278 -28.05 5.28 15.11
C THR A 278 -28.10 6.69 14.50
N LEU A 279 -26.94 7.26 14.13
CA LEU A 279 -26.85 8.59 13.53
C LEU A 279 -27.16 8.60 12.02
N ALA A 280 -26.76 7.57 11.30
CA ALA A 280 -26.93 7.43 9.87
C ALA A 280 -27.41 6.02 9.49
N PRO A 281 -28.71 5.72 9.70
CA PRO A 281 -29.31 4.48 9.19
C PRO A 281 -29.14 4.41 7.67
N GLY A 282 -28.75 3.25 7.14
CA GLY A 282 -28.51 3.07 5.70
C GLY A 282 -27.09 3.39 5.24
N LEU A 283 -26.14 3.71 6.13
CA LEU A 283 -24.75 3.87 5.75
C LEU A 283 -24.13 2.50 5.42
N THR A 284 -24.06 2.14 4.14
CA THR A 284 -23.68 0.80 3.65
C THR A 284 -22.43 0.21 4.30
N PRO A 285 -21.28 0.91 4.41
CA PRO A 285 -20.09 0.31 5.02
C PRO A 285 -20.30 -0.06 6.50
N ALA A 286 -21.11 0.71 7.24
CA ALA A 286 -21.45 0.40 8.63
C ALA A 286 -22.44 -0.77 8.74
N GLU A 287 -23.42 -0.86 7.83
CA GLU A 287 -24.35 -1.99 7.77
C GLU A 287 -23.62 -3.30 7.45
N ARG A 288 -22.63 -3.24 6.55
CA ARG A 288 -21.77 -4.38 6.22
C ARG A 288 -20.99 -4.87 7.44
N ASP A 289 -20.36 -3.96 8.18
CA ASP A 289 -19.64 -4.31 9.41
C ASP A 289 -20.59 -4.92 10.45
N ALA A 290 -21.75 -4.30 10.67
CA ALA A 290 -22.75 -4.81 11.62
C ALA A 290 -23.24 -6.21 11.25
N ALA A 291 -23.48 -6.47 9.95
CA ALA A 291 -23.87 -7.78 9.45
C ALA A 291 -22.78 -8.83 9.69
N GLU A 292 -21.51 -8.46 9.49
CA GLU A 292 -20.37 -9.35 9.73
C GLU A 292 -20.22 -9.70 11.23
N TYR A 293 -20.28 -8.69 12.11
CA TYR A 293 -20.25 -8.93 13.56
C TYR A 293 -21.44 -9.77 14.02
N ALA A 294 -22.63 -9.56 13.44
CA ALA A 294 -23.80 -10.36 13.73
C ALA A 294 -23.63 -11.82 13.25
N ALA A 295 -23.00 -12.03 12.10
CA ALA A 295 -22.76 -13.35 11.54
C ALA A 295 -21.80 -14.21 12.39
N CYS A 296 -20.98 -13.60 13.27
CA CYS A 296 -20.18 -14.35 14.23
C CYS A 296 -21.05 -15.13 15.25
N ARG A 297 -22.30 -14.71 15.48
CA ARG A 297 -23.23 -15.38 16.39
C ARG A 297 -24.03 -16.45 15.66
N THR A 298 -23.64 -17.71 15.81
CA THR A 298 -24.35 -18.86 15.22
C THR A 298 -25.68 -19.15 15.93
N ASN A 299 -26.60 -19.81 15.21
CA ASN A 299 -27.84 -20.31 15.79
C ASN A 299 -27.55 -21.52 16.72
N PRO A 300 -27.87 -21.46 18.03
CA PRO A 300 -27.59 -22.55 18.97
C PRO A 300 -28.30 -23.87 18.64
N LYS A 301 -29.37 -23.82 17.83
CA LYS A 301 -30.14 -25.01 17.47
C LYS A 301 -29.48 -25.82 16.37
N ASP A 302 -28.51 -25.23 15.66
CA ASP A 302 -27.83 -25.91 14.56
C ASP A 302 -26.75 -26.85 15.11
N PRO A 303 -26.64 -28.07 14.57
CA PRO A 303 -25.61 -29.02 14.99
C PRO A 303 -24.21 -28.49 14.67
N LEU A 304 -23.20 -28.92 15.44
CA LEU A 304 -21.84 -28.40 15.32
C LEU A 304 -21.27 -28.49 13.87
N PRO A 305 -21.50 -29.57 13.08
CA PRO A 305 -21.07 -29.61 11.68
C PRO A 305 -21.62 -28.49 10.80
N ALA A 306 -22.90 -28.12 10.97
CA ALA A 306 -23.50 -27.02 10.22
C ALA A 306 -22.89 -25.67 10.64
N ARG A 307 -22.60 -25.51 11.93
CA ARG A 307 -21.92 -24.31 12.46
C ARG A 307 -20.46 -24.25 12.05
N ALA A 308 -19.76 -25.38 11.96
CA ALA A 308 -18.37 -25.47 11.48
C ALA A 308 -18.22 -24.91 10.06
N ALA A 309 -19.06 -25.35 9.12
CA ALA A 309 -19.05 -24.79 7.76
C ALA A 309 -19.29 -23.28 7.74
N HIS A 310 -20.14 -22.77 8.64
CA HIS A 310 -20.35 -21.34 8.80
C HIS A 310 -19.14 -20.61 9.40
N LEU A 311 -18.52 -21.15 10.44
CA LEU A 311 -17.32 -20.60 11.08
C LEU A 311 -16.17 -20.50 10.08
N PHE A 312 -15.95 -21.52 9.25
CA PHE A 312 -14.92 -21.45 8.21
C PHE A 312 -15.17 -20.31 7.21
N ARG A 313 -16.43 -20.09 6.81
CA ARG A 313 -16.79 -18.91 5.99
C ARG A 313 -16.53 -17.59 6.72
N GLN A 314 -16.79 -17.53 8.04
CA GLN A 314 -16.49 -16.32 8.82
C GLN A 314 -14.98 -16.05 8.90
N LEU A 315 -14.15 -17.09 9.01
CA LEU A 315 -12.69 -16.95 8.94
C LEU A 315 -12.25 -16.39 7.60
N LEU A 316 -12.78 -16.89 6.48
CA LEU A 316 -12.48 -16.33 5.15
C LEU A 316 -12.88 -14.86 5.05
N VAL A 317 -14.08 -14.51 5.50
CA VAL A 317 -14.55 -13.11 5.51
C VAL A 317 -13.65 -12.23 6.40
N TYR A 318 -13.21 -12.74 7.55
CA TYR A 318 -12.28 -12.03 8.42
C TYR A 318 -10.89 -11.86 7.80
N GLY A 319 -10.36 -12.90 7.14
CA GLY A 319 -9.10 -12.84 6.41
C GLY A 319 -9.14 -11.87 5.22
N ASP A 320 -10.32 -11.68 4.62
CA ASP A 320 -10.56 -10.71 3.55
C ASP A 320 -10.72 -9.27 4.04
N ARG A 321 -10.75 -9.03 5.36
CA ARG A 321 -10.81 -7.66 5.90
C ARG A 321 -9.53 -6.86 5.58
N PRO A 322 -9.63 -5.53 5.40
CA PRO A 322 -8.52 -4.70 4.92
C PRO A 322 -7.17 -4.86 5.64
N ALA A 323 -7.19 -5.05 6.97
CA ALA A 323 -5.98 -5.23 7.77
C ALA A 323 -5.24 -6.55 7.51
N ARG A 324 -5.99 -7.61 7.18
CA ARG A 324 -5.46 -8.98 6.97
C ARG A 324 -5.27 -9.32 5.50
N ARG A 325 -6.06 -8.70 4.62
CA ARG A 325 -6.05 -8.97 3.17
C ARG A 325 -4.66 -8.85 2.54
N ARG A 326 -3.81 -7.97 3.07
CA ARG A 326 -2.40 -7.83 2.63
C ARG A 326 -1.63 -9.16 2.68
N LEU A 327 -1.91 -10.03 3.65
CA LEU A 327 -1.25 -11.33 3.78
C LEU A 327 -1.58 -12.23 2.58
N VAL A 328 -2.84 -12.25 2.17
CA VAL A 328 -3.29 -12.98 0.98
C VAL A 328 -2.70 -12.35 -0.29
N ASP A 329 -2.73 -11.02 -0.40
CA ASP A 329 -2.20 -10.30 -1.57
C ASP A 329 -0.69 -10.53 -1.75
N ASP A 330 0.09 -10.55 -0.67
CA ASP A 330 1.53 -10.86 -0.68
C ASP A 330 1.79 -12.28 -1.19
N LEU A 331 0.98 -13.27 -0.76
CA LEU A 331 1.08 -14.64 -1.25
C LEU A 331 0.67 -14.75 -2.73
N VAL A 332 -0.39 -14.06 -3.14
CA VAL A 332 -0.86 -14.03 -4.54
C VAL A 332 0.21 -13.43 -5.46
N ALA A 333 0.91 -12.38 -5.02
CA ALA A 333 2.00 -11.76 -5.78
C ALA A 333 3.16 -12.72 -6.09
N LEU A 334 3.34 -13.76 -5.26
CA LEU A 334 4.36 -14.79 -5.44
C LEU A 334 3.87 -16.01 -6.23
N SER A 335 2.58 -16.08 -6.55
CA SER A 335 1.90 -17.27 -7.06
C SER A 335 1.14 -17.01 -8.37
N VAL A 336 0.33 -17.98 -8.80
CA VAL A 336 -0.66 -17.82 -9.87
C VAL A 336 -2.02 -17.46 -9.26
N ARG A 337 -2.80 -16.58 -9.91
CA ARG A 337 -4.10 -16.11 -9.37
C ARG A 337 -5.10 -17.24 -9.10
N VAL A 338 -5.06 -18.33 -9.88
CA VAL A 338 -5.94 -19.49 -9.66
C VAL A 338 -5.70 -20.21 -8.32
N ALA A 339 -4.55 -19.97 -7.68
CA ALA A 339 -4.23 -20.53 -6.37
C ALA A 339 -4.77 -19.72 -5.19
N GLU A 340 -5.37 -18.54 -5.42
CA GLU A 340 -5.82 -17.63 -4.36
C GLU A 340 -6.63 -18.29 -3.24
N PRO A 341 -7.60 -19.19 -3.51
CA PRO A 341 -8.32 -19.88 -2.43
C PRO A 341 -7.43 -20.74 -1.50
N ALA A 342 -6.36 -21.34 -2.02
CA ALA A 342 -5.40 -22.11 -1.22
C ALA A 342 -4.40 -21.18 -0.50
N LEU A 343 -4.11 -20.00 -1.05
CA LEU A 343 -3.29 -19.00 -0.39
C LEU A 343 -4.02 -18.33 0.78
N ALA A 344 -5.35 -18.19 0.67
CA ALA A 344 -6.19 -17.77 1.79
C ALA A 344 -6.08 -18.76 2.97
N ASP A 345 -6.06 -20.06 2.71
CA ASP A 345 -5.81 -21.08 3.74
C ASP A 345 -4.44 -20.91 4.42
N LEU A 346 -3.37 -20.68 3.64
CA LEU A 346 -2.06 -20.39 4.20
C LEU A 346 -2.07 -19.15 5.10
N ALA A 347 -2.73 -18.07 4.67
CA ALA A 347 -2.88 -16.88 5.50
C ALA A 347 -3.69 -17.16 6.77
N LEU A 348 -4.75 -17.96 6.68
CA LEU A 348 -5.57 -18.33 7.84
C LEU A 348 -4.77 -19.03 8.93
N PHE A 349 -3.98 -20.03 8.55
CA PHE A 349 -3.35 -20.95 9.50
C PHE A 349 -1.87 -20.64 9.76
N GLU A 350 -1.06 -20.40 8.71
CA GLU A 350 0.40 -20.18 8.89
C GLU A 350 0.75 -18.74 9.25
N ASN A 351 -0.11 -17.77 8.91
CA ASN A 351 -0.01 -16.40 9.43
C ASN A 351 -0.92 -16.15 10.65
N ASP A 352 -1.49 -17.22 11.21
CA ASP A 352 -2.26 -17.20 12.46
C ASP A 352 -3.46 -16.24 12.52
N VAL A 353 -4.09 -15.97 11.36
CA VAL A 353 -5.34 -15.17 11.33
C VAL A 353 -6.48 -15.85 12.09
N VAL A 354 -6.46 -17.19 12.22
CA VAL A 354 -7.39 -17.90 13.13
C VAL A 354 -7.17 -17.49 14.59
N GLY A 355 -5.91 -17.35 15.03
CA GLY A 355 -5.57 -16.85 16.35
C GLY A 355 -6.05 -15.41 16.55
N GLU A 356 -5.78 -14.52 15.59
CA GLU A 356 -6.29 -13.15 15.63
C GLU A 356 -7.82 -13.08 15.72
N PHE A 357 -8.52 -13.93 14.97
CA PHE A 357 -9.99 -14.02 15.02
C PHE A 357 -10.49 -14.44 16.40
N LEU A 358 -9.84 -15.44 17.01
CA LEU A 358 -10.18 -15.91 18.36
C LEU A 358 -9.97 -14.81 19.41
N ASP A 359 -8.85 -14.10 19.34
CA ASP A 359 -8.55 -12.99 20.25
C ASP A 359 -9.55 -11.83 20.11
N ALA A 360 -9.90 -11.48 18.87
CA ALA A 360 -10.77 -10.34 18.58
C ALA A 360 -12.27 -10.66 18.77
N ARG A 361 -12.71 -11.89 18.45
CA ARG A 361 -14.13 -12.26 18.29
C ARG A 361 -14.56 -13.46 19.13
N GLY A 362 -13.66 -14.11 19.85
CA GLY A 362 -13.93 -15.32 20.64
C GLY A 362 -15.07 -15.15 21.65
N GLU A 363 -15.24 -13.96 22.22
CA GLU A 363 -16.34 -13.65 23.14
C GLU A 363 -17.74 -13.71 22.49
N TRP A 364 -17.86 -13.63 21.15
CA TRP A 364 -19.14 -13.82 20.44
C TRP A 364 -19.44 -15.28 20.12
N LEU A 365 -18.42 -16.15 20.24
CA LEU A 365 -18.51 -17.56 19.94
C LEU A 365 -18.95 -18.36 21.17
N ARG A 366 -19.44 -19.56 20.91
CA ARG A 366 -19.75 -20.54 21.95
C ARG A 366 -18.50 -21.31 22.34
N GLU A 367 -18.47 -21.86 23.54
CA GLU A 367 -17.30 -22.62 24.02
C GLU A 367 -16.92 -23.81 23.12
N ASP A 368 -17.91 -24.48 22.52
CA ASP A 368 -17.65 -25.60 21.60
C ASP A 368 -17.08 -25.13 20.26
N GLU A 369 -17.46 -23.95 19.80
CA GLU A 369 -16.92 -23.30 18.60
C GLU A 369 -15.50 -22.79 18.82
N VAL A 370 -15.24 -22.18 19.98
CA VAL A 370 -13.87 -21.78 20.38
C VAL A 370 -12.96 -23.00 20.39
N ARG A 371 -13.37 -24.09 21.05
CA ARG A 371 -12.59 -25.34 21.05
C ARG A 371 -12.38 -25.91 19.66
N LEU A 372 -13.37 -25.80 18.77
CA LEU A 372 -13.26 -26.25 17.39
C LEU A 372 -12.21 -25.44 16.62
N LEU A 373 -12.28 -24.11 16.69
CA LEU A 373 -11.32 -23.22 16.04
C LEU A 373 -9.89 -23.40 16.58
N GLU A 374 -9.72 -23.59 17.89
CA GLU A 374 -8.43 -23.91 18.49
C GLU A 374 -7.87 -25.25 17.97
N SER A 375 -8.74 -26.24 17.75
CA SER A 375 -8.31 -27.50 17.13
C SER A 375 -7.87 -27.30 15.67
N TRP A 376 -8.54 -26.41 14.93
CA TRP A 376 -8.20 -26.08 13.56
C TRP A 376 -6.88 -25.33 13.46
N ARG A 377 -6.63 -24.38 14.37
CA ARG A 377 -5.39 -23.61 14.44
C ARG A 377 -4.15 -24.51 14.52
N GLY A 378 -4.24 -25.64 15.22
CA GLY A 378 -3.15 -26.64 15.32
C GLY A 378 -3.14 -27.69 14.20
N THR A 379 -4.04 -27.64 13.23
CA THR A 379 -4.14 -28.67 12.18
C THR A 379 -3.16 -28.38 11.03
N PRO A 380 -2.20 -29.28 10.75
CA PRO A 380 -1.17 -29.03 9.75
C PRO A 380 -1.71 -29.15 8.32
N LEU A 381 -1.14 -28.35 7.42
CA LEU A 381 -1.32 -28.52 5.97
C LEU A 381 -0.63 -29.81 5.53
N ARG A 382 -1.34 -30.65 4.78
CA ARG A 382 -0.81 -31.94 4.32
C ARG A 382 -1.05 -32.15 2.84
N LEU A 383 -0.21 -33.00 2.25
CA LEU A 383 -0.36 -33.51 0.90
C LEU A 383 -1.05 -34.87 0.97
N TRP A 384 -2.22 -34.98 0.35
CA TRP A 384 -3.04 -36.18 0.38
C TRP A 384 -3.06 -36.86 -0.98
N GLU A 385 -2.74 -38.15 -0.99
CA GLU A 385 -2.96 -39.00 -2.16
C GLU A 385 -4.38 -39.53 -2.17
N VAL A 386 -5.08 -39.31 -3.29
CA VAL A 386 -6.42 -39.85 -3.51
C VAL A 386 -6.31 -41.33 -3.83
N LEU A 387 -6.89 -42.19 -2.99
CA LEU A 387 -6.94 -43.63 -3.24
C LEU A 387 -8.21 -44.01 -4.01
N GLU A 388 -9.34 -43.46 -3.59
CA GLU A 388 -10.66 -43.73 -4.16
C GLU A 388 -11.51 -42.45 -4.11
N ALA A 389 -12.31 -42.21 -5.15
CA ALA A 389 -13.25 -41.09 -5.22
C ALA A 389 -14.52 -41.56 -5.95
N GLY A 390 -15.68 -41.38 -5.31
CA GLY A 390 -16.98 -41.79 -5.86
C GLY A 390 -18.09 -41.80 -4.81
N ASP A 391 -19.35 -41.79 -5.26
CA ASP A 391 -20.54 -41.92 -4.39
C ASP A 391 -20.59 -40.93 -3.21
N GLY A 392 -20.15 -39.68 -3.42
CA GLY A 392 -20.11 -38.64 -2.38
C GLY A 392 -19.07 -38.89 -1.28
N ARG A 393 -18.10 -39.77 -1.53
CA ARG A 393 -17.01 -40.09 -0.61
C ARG A 393 -15.66 -40.02 -1.32
N ILE A 394 -14.64 -39.72 -0.53
CA ILE A 394 -13.25 -39.74 -0.97
C ILE A 394 -12.40 -40.41 0.10
N THR A 395 -11.50 -41.29 -0.32
CA THR A 395 -10.52 -41.94 0.55
C THR A 395 -9.14 -41.38 0.24
N LEU A 396 -8.50 -40.81 1.25
CA LEU A 396 -7.23 -40.12 1.17
C LEU A 396 -6.18 -40.86 2.02
N ARG A 397 -4.92 -40.81 1.61
CA ARG A 397 -3.78 -41.23 2.42
C ARG A 397 -2.76 -40.10 2.46
N ASP A 398 -2.15 -39.90 3.61
CA ASP A 398 -1.07 -38.92 3.74
C ASP A 398 0.11 -39.33 2.83
N ALA A 399 0.51 -38.43 1.93
CA ALA A 399 1.58 -38.65 0.98
C ALA A 399 2.97 -38.72 1.62
N ALA A 400 3.13 -38.24 2.85
CA ALA A 400 4.36 -38.34 3.64
C ALA A 400 4.49 -39.72 4.33
N GLU A 401 3.37 -40.42 4.57
CA GLU A 401 3.34 -41.66 5.33
C GLU A 401 2.88 -42.84 4.46
N GLU A 402 3.81 -43.60 3.88
CA GLU A 402 3.47 -44.76 3.03
C GLU A 402 2.58 -45.80 3.74
N ALA A 403 2.79 -45.99 5.04
CA ALA A 403 2.00 -46.87 5.91
C ALA A 403 0.87 -46.15 6.66
N GLY A 404 0.60 -44.89 6.33
CA GLY A 404 -0.45 -44.08 6.95
C GLY A 404 -1.84 -44.70 6.75
N ARG A 405 -2.66 -44.66 7.79
CA ARG A 405 -4.04 -45.17 7.73
C ARG A 405 -4.87 -44.29 6.79
N PRO A 406 -5.57 -44.88 5.79
CA PRO A 406 -6.47 -44.10 4.94
C PRO A 406 -7.59 -43.44 5.75
N VAL A 407 -7.96 -42.22 5.35
CA VAL A 407 -9.05 -41.44 5.91
C VAL A 407 -10.14 -41.35 4.84
N THR A 408 -11.38 -41.75 5.18
CA THR A 408 -12.52 -41.62 4.27
C THR A 408 -13.44 -40.52 4.74
N LEU A 409 -13.70 -39.57 3.85
CA LEU A 409 -14.53 -38.39 4.10
C LEU A 409 -15.81 -38.46 3.27
N ALA A 410 -16.88 -37.85 3.75
CA ALA A 410 -18.05 -37.52 2.94
C ALA A 410 -17.90 -36.09 2.43
N ASP A 411 -18.03 -35.91 1.12
CA ASP A 411 -17.85 -34.61 0.45
C ASP A 411 -18.66 -34.60 -0.85
N GLU A 412 -19.40 -33.53 -1.09
CA GLU A 412 -20.29 -33.42 -2.26
C GLU A 412 -19.56 -33.06 -3.55
N LEU A 413 -18.44 -32.34 -3.47
CA LEU A 413 -17.76 -31.73 -4.62
C LEU A 413 -16.44 -32.40 -4.92
N LEU A 414 -15.63 -32.67 -3.90
CA LEU A 414 -14.26 -33.17 -4.05
C LEU A 414 -14.20 -34.51 -4.80
N PRO A 415 -15.09 -35.50 -4.57
CA PRO A 415 -15.06 -36.77 -5.31
C PRO A 415 -15.30 -36.61 -6.82
N SER A 416 -15.99 -35.55 -7.24
CA SER A 416 -16.25 -35.28 -8.66
C SER A 416 -15.07 -34.60 -9.37
N GLN A 417 -14.12 -34.06 -8.60
CA GLN A 417 -12.97 -33.30 -9.10
C GLN A 417 -11.65 -34.05 -8.95
N ALA A 418 -11.65 -35.20 -8.28
CA ALA A 418 -10.48 -35.99 -7.95
C ALA A 418 -10.45 -37.33 -8.71
N LEU A 419 -9.26 -37.77 -9.11
CA LEU A 419 -9.02 -39.12 -9.61
C LEU A 419 -8.08 -39.87 -8.67
N PRO A 420 -8.19 -41.20 -8.55
CA PRO A 420 -7.18 -42.01 -7.88
C PRO A 420 -5.77 -41.70 -8.40
N GLY A 421 -4.84 -41.45 -7.48
CA GLY A 421 -3.46 -41.03 -7.75
C GLY A 421 -3.23 -39.52 -7.77
N ASP A 422 -4.29 -38.69 -7.78
CA ASP A 422 -4.14 -37.24 -7.63
C ASP A 422 -3.52 -36.91 -6.26
N LEU A 423 -2.70 -35.86 -6.21
CA LEU A 423 -2.18 -35.28 -4.97
C LEU A 423 -2.90 -33.98 -4.67
N MET A 424 -3.49 -33.90 -3.48
CA MET A 424 -4.30 -32.77 -3.02
C MET A 424 -3.63 -32.12 -1.81
N LEU A 425 -3.25 -30.86 -1.95
CA LEU A 425 -2.77 -30.05 -0.84
C LEU A 425 -3.98 -29.45 -0.11
N THR A 426 -4.23 -29.89 1.13
CA THR A 426 -5.35 -29.38 1.95
C THR A 426 -5.21 -29.76 3.43
N ARG A 427 -6.00 -29.10 4.28
CA ARG A 427 -6.20 -29.44 5.70
C ARG A 427 -7.49 -30.22 5.86
N LEU A 428 -7.45 -31.27 6.67
CA LEU A 428 -8.64 -31.97 7.13
C LEU A 428 -9.02 -31.43 8.50
N LEU A 429 -10.03 -30.56 8.53
CA LEU A 429 -10.49 -29.86 9.72
C LEU A 429 -11.66 -30.61 10.35
N ASP A 430 -11.71 -30.72 11.69
CA ASP A 430 -12.82 -31.39 12.37
C ASP A 430 -14.11 -30.58 12.28
N ASP A 431 -15.28 -31.21 12.13
CA ASP A 431 -16.58 -30.52 12.12
C ASP A 431 -17.43 -30.77 13.40
N GLY A 432 -16.86 -31.48 14.37
CA GLY A 432 -17.50 -32.00 15.58
C GLY A 432 -17.91 -33.48 15.48
N THR A 433 -17.94 -34.05 14.28
CA THR A 433 -18.26 -35.46 14.01
C THR A 433 -17.12 -36.20 13.33
N GLY A 434 -16.23 -35.48 12.66
CA GLY A 434 -15.00 -36.01 12.09
C GLY A 434 -14.31 -35.01 11.17
N PRO A 435 -13.24 -35.46 10.47
CA PRO A 435 -12.53 -34.62 9.51
C PRO A 435 -13.41 -34.25 8.32
N HIS A 436 -13.21 -33.03 7.82
CA HIS A 436 -13.89 -32.45 6.67
C HIS A 436 -12.96 -31.50 5.91
N VAL A 437 -13.27 -31.25 4.64
CA VAL A 437 -12.56 -30.28 3.80
C VAL A 437 -13.45 -29.05 3.63
N PHE A 438 -13.12 -27.96 4.33
CA PHE A 438 -13.84 -26.69 4.16
C PHE A 438 -13.20 -25.76 3.12
N GLY A 439 -11.87 -25.83 2.99
CA GLY A 439 -11.10 -25.05 2.02
C GLY A 439 -11.22 -25.58 0.60
N HIS A 440 -10.46 -24.99 -0.32
CA HIS A 440 -10.36 -25.46 -1.71
C HIS A 440 -9.06 -26.25 -1.88
N PRO A 441 -9.10 -27.60 -1.98
CA PRO A 441 -7.90 -28.39 -2.19
C PRO A 441 -7.20 -28.01 -3.48
N PHE A 442 -5.88 -27.95 -3.44
CA PHE A 442 -5.08 -27.65 -4.62
C PHE A 442 -4.40 -28.89 -5.17
N LYS A 443 -4.52 -29.13 -6.47
CA LYS A 443 -3.85 -30.26 -7.13
C LYS A 443 -2.35 -29.99 -7.26
N VAL A 444 -1.55 -30.97 -6.86
CA VAL A 444 -0.09 -30.96 -7.03
C VAL A 444 0.28 -32.01 -8.06
N ASP A 445 1.14 -31.63 -9.01
CA ASP A 445 1.70 -32.57 -9.99
C ASP A 445 2.45 -33.70 -9.25
N PRO A 446 2.12 -34.99 -9.46
CA PRO A 446 2.84 -36.11 -8.87
C PRO A 446 4.36 -36.06 -9.08
N ALA A 447 4.85 -35.50 -10.20
CA ALA A 447 6.28 -35.34 -10.47
C ALA A 447 6.98 -34.40 -9.47
N ARG A 448 6.21 -33.51 -8.81
CA ARG A 448 6.71 -32.55 -7.82
C ARG A 448 6.37 -32.94 -6.38
N ARG A 449 5.92 -34.18 -6.13
CA ARG A 449 5.58 -34.69 -4.79
C ARG A 449 6.68 -34.39 -3.76
N GLN A 450 7.93 -34.78 -4.05
CA GLN A 450 9.04 -34.64 -3.09
C GLN A 450 9.41 -33.19 -2.83
N GLU A 451 9.29 -32.32 -3.84
CA GLU A 451 9.49 -30.87 -3.67
C GLU A 451 8.43 -30.29 -2.72
N MET A 452 7.15 -30.63 -2.92
CA MET A 452 6.07 -30.17 -2.04
C MET A 452 6.20 -30.74 -0.62
N LEU A 453 6.49 -32.03 -0.45
CA LEU A 453 6.69 -32.63 0.87
C LEU A 453 7.83 -31.96 1.65
N ALA A 454 8.90 -31.52 0.98
CA ALA A 454 9.98 -30.78 1.62
C ALA A 454 9.54 -29.39 2.11
N LEU A 455 8.59 -28.74 1.42
CA LEU A 455 8.03 -27.45 1.82
C LEU A 455 7.02 -27.56 2.97
N LEU A 456 6.43 -28.74 3.16
CA LEU A 456 5.49 -29.03 4.26
C LEU A 456 6.19 -29.51 5.54
N ALA A 457 7.52 -29.52 5.58
CA ALA A 457 8.27 -29.79 6.79
C ALA A 457 8.03 -28.66 7.81
N ASP A 458 7.82 -29.02 9.08
CA ASP A 458 7.52 -28.07 10.16
C ASP A 458 8.77 -27.22 10.52
N PRO A 459 8.66 -25.87 10.58
CA PRO A 459 7.48 -25.05 10.28
C PRO A 459 7.29 -24.81 8.77
N VAL A 460 6.02 -24.79 8.34
CA VAL A 460 5.64 -24.48 6.96
C VAL A 460 5.91 -23.01 6.68
N ASP A 461 6.71 -22.72 5.66
CA ASP A 461 6.88 -21.35 5.14
C ASP A 461 5.81 -21.06 4.08
N PRO A 462 4.77 -20.25 4.39
CA PRO A 462 3.67 -19.99 3.46
C PRO A 462 4.14 -19.30 2.17
N TYR A 463 5.20 -18.49 2.22
CA TYR A 463 5.72 -17.79 1.04
C TYR A 463 6.46 -18.75 0.10
N ALA A 464 7.17 -19.74 0.65
CA ALA A 464 7.80 -20.79 -0.14
C ALA A 464 6.77 -21.70 -0.82
N VAL A 465 5.69 -22.05 -0.12
CA VAL A 465 4.55 -22.79 -0.69
C VAL A 465 3.85 -21.97 -1.78
N ALA A 466 3.63 -20.67 -1.58
CA ALA A 466 3.06 -19.80 -2.62
C ALA A 466 3.94 -19.76 -3.89
N ALA A 467 5.25 -19.59 -3.71
CA ALA A 467 6.21 -19.54 -4.82
C ALA A 467 6.30 -20.86 -5.62
N PHE A 468 6.01 -22.00 -5.00
CA PHE A 468 5.98 -23.30 -5.67
C PHE A 468 5.00 -23.33 -6.86
N PHE A 469 3.85 -22.66 -6.73
CA PHE A 469 2.80 -22.68 -7.74
C PHE A 469 3.09 -21.79 -8.95
N ARG A 470 3.87 -20.73 -8.79
CA ARG A 470 4.31 -19.88 -9.91
C ARG A 470 5.09 -20.64 -10.97
N ARG A 471 5.85 -21.67 -10.56
CA ARG A 471 6.67 -22.49 -11.46
C ARG A 471 5.86 -23.47 -12.31
N ALA A 472 4.64 -23.81 -11.91
CA ALA A 472 3.80 -24.78 -12.61
C ALA A 472 3.14 -24.22 -13.88
N ALA A 473 3.15 -22.89 -14.09
CA ALA A 473 2.51 -22.22 -15.22
C ALA A 473 3.46 -21.92 -16.40
N ARG A 474 4.59 -22.64 -16.51
CA ARG A 474 5.54 -22.51 -17.62
C ARG A 474 5.57 -23.75 -18.50
#